data_AF-A0A934EM17-F1
#
_entry.id   AF-A0A934EM17-F1
#
_cell.length_a   1.000
_cell.length_b   1.000
_cell.length_c   1.000
_cell.angle_alpha   90.00
_cell.angle_beta   90.00
_cell.angle_gamma   90.00
#
_symmetry.space_group_name_H-M   'P 1'
#
loop_
_entity.id
_entity.type
_entity.pdbx_description
1 polymer ?
#
loop_
_entity_poly.entity_id
_entity_poly.type
_entity_poly.pdbx_seq_one_letter_code
_entity_poly.pdbx_strand_id
1 'polypeptide(L)' 'MGSRTLTMPEDALVNMLKTLPEDMLIDVFWRTVVESDISSLTKEERELISKGKAEHKKGETIKWQNLR' A
#
# COMPACT_ATOMS: atom_id res chain seq x y z
N MET A 1 23.52 0.12 -21.40
CA MET A 1 22.53 -0.97 -21.30
C MET A 1 21.16 -0.35 -21.53
N GLY A 2 20.56 -0.52 -22.71
CA GLY A 2 19.25 0.05 -23.00
C GLY A 2 18.17 -0.71 -22.23
N SER A 3 17.41 -0.03 -21.38
CA SER A 3 16.22 -0.60 -20.76
C SER A 3 15.20 -0.90 -21.86
N ARG A 4 14.82 -2.17 -22.01
CA ARG A 4 13.70 -2.55 -22.89
C ARG A 4 12.43 -2.33 -22.10
N THR A 5 11.76 -1.21 -22.34
CA THR A 5 10.48 -0.90 -21.70
C THR A 5 9.40 -1.78 -22.33
N LEU A 6 8.85 -2.71 -21.56
CA LEU A 6 7.68 -3.49 -21.94
C LEU A 6 6.43 -2.72 -21.50
N THR A 7 5.57 -2.38 -22.45
CA THR A 7 4.26 -1.79 -22.17
C THR A 7 3.28 -2.91 -21.85
N MET A 8 2.71 -2.87 -20.64
CA MET A 8 1.66 -3.77 -20.18
C MET A 8 0.40 -2.95 -19.86
N PRO A 9 -0.80 -3.43 -20.24
CA PRO A 9 -2.04 -2.82 -19.77
C PRO A 9 -2.10 -2.86 -18.24
N GLU A 10 -2.49 -1.74 -17.62
CA GLU A 10 -2.61 -1.63 -16.16
C GLU A 10 -3.50 -2.74 -15.59
N ASP A 11 -4.65 -2.99 -16.23
CA ASP A 11 -5.58 -4.05 -15.83
C ASP A 11 -4.94 -5.45 -15.83
N ALA A 12 -4.04 -5.73 -16.78
CA ALA A 12 -3.35 -7.01 -16.85
C ALA A 12 -2.38 -7.17 -15.67
N LEU A 13 -1.66 -6.11 -15.32
CA LEU A 13 -0.76 -6.08 -14.17
C LEU A 13 -1.53 -6.24 -12.86
N VAL A 14 -2.64 -5.51 -12.69
CA VAL A 14 -3.52 -5.61 -11.53
C VAL A 14 -4.10 -7.01 -11.39
N ASN A 15 -4.55 -7.62 -12.48
CA ASN A 15 -5.08 -8.99 -12.45
C ASN A 15 -3.99 -10.01 -12.11
N MET A 16 -2.76 -9.84 -12.60
CA MET A 16 -1.64 -10.70 -12.19
C MET A 16 -1.35 -10.58 -10.69
N LEU A 17 -1.28 -9.36 -10.16
CA LEU A 17 -1.06 -9.13 -8.73
C LEU A 17 -2.15 -9.78 -7.87
N LYS A 18 -3.42 -9.68 -8.28
CA LYS A 18 -4.55 -10.32 -7.57
C LYS A 18 -4.43 -11.84 -7.45
N THR A 19 -3.64 -12.51 -8.29
CA THR A 19 -3.41 -13.95 -8.20
C THR A 19 -2.33 -14.34 -7.20
N LEU A 20 -1.55 -13.38 -6.70
CA LEU A 20 -0.49 -13.64 -5.74
C LEU A 20 -1.06 -13.85 -4.33
N PRO A 21 -0.41 -14.71 -3.53
CA PRO A 21 -0.66 -14.80 -2.09
C PRO A 21 -0.49 -13.45 -1.37
N GLU A 22 -1.23 -13.26 -0.28
CA GLU A 22 -1.24 -12.00 0.49
C GLU A 22 0.15 -11.60 1.00
N ASP A 23 0.94 -12.57 1.46
CA ASP A 23 2.32 -12.35 1.93
C ASP A 23 3.23 -11.82 0.82
N MET A 24 3.08 -12.32 -0.41
CA MET A 24 3.82 -11.81 -1.57
C MET A 24 3.35 -10.42 -1.99
N LEU A 25 2.05 -10.14 -1.94
CA LEU A 25 1.50 -8.82 -2.22
C LEU A 25 2.06 -7.77 -1.25
N ILE A 26 2.15 -8.13 0.04
CA ILE A 26 2.75 -7.29 1.06
C ILE A 26 4.23 -7.02 0.75
N ASP A 27 5.02 -8.05 0.39
CA ASP A 27 6.45 -7.86 0.03
C ASP A 27 6.63 -6.95 -1.19
N VAL A 28 5.83 -7.14 -2.24
CA VAL A 28 5.86 -6.29 -3.43
C VAL A 28 5.51 -4.84 -3.06
N PHE A 29 4.50 -4.62 -2.24
CA PHE A 29 4.14 -3.28 -1.78
C PHE A 29 5.29 -2.61 -1.01
N TRP A 30 5.91 -3.30 -0.05
CA TRP A 30 7.04 -2.73 0.72
C TRP A 30 8.21 -2.35 -0.18
N ARG A 31 8.59 -3.21 -1.12
CA ARG A 31 9.73 -2.96 -2.03
C ARG A 31 9.47 -1.88 -3.07
N THR A 32 8.23 -1.73 -3.51
CA THR A 32 7.89 -0.81 -4.61
C THR A 32 7.43 0.56 -4.17
N VAL A 33 6.76 0.65 -3.01
CA VAL A 33 6.17 1.90 -2.51
C VAL A 33 6.98 2.46 -1.34
N VAL A 34 7.33 1.61 -0.38
CA VAL A 34 7.96 2.08 0.87
C VAL A 34 9.46 2.26 0.73
N GLU A 35 10.18 1.33 0.09
CA GLU A 35 11.63 1.51 -0.15
C GLU A 35 11.93 2.74 -1.01
N SER A 36 10.98 3.16 -1.87
CA SER A 36 11.15 4.34 -2.72
C SER A 36 10.81 5.67 -2.06
N ASP A 37 9.94 5.68 -1.04
CA ASP A 37 9.50 6.91 -0.38
C ASP A 37 10.11 7.05 1.01
N ILE A 38 11.31 7.64 1.04
CA ILE A 38 12.03 8.01 2.27
C ILE A 38 11.73 9.46 2.71
N SER A 39 10.72 10.10 2.13
CA SER A 39 10.40 11.48 2.46
C SER A 39 9.90 11.60 3.89
N SER A 40 10.16 12.75 4.52
CA SER A 40 9.59 13.02 5.83
C SER A 40 8.10 13.26 5.69
N LEU A 41 7.31 12.68 6.60
CA LEU A 41 5.87 12.90 6.67
C LEU A 41 5.54 14.40 6.65
N THR A 42 4.60 14.79 5.81
CA THR A 42 3.97 16.11 5.81
C THR A 42 3.23 16.36 7.12
N LYS A 43 2.78 17.59 7.34
CA LYS A 43 2.01 17.93 8.55
C LYS A 43 0.67 17.18 8.55
N GLU A 44 0.03 17.15 7.40
CA GLU A 44 -1.25 16.52 7.12
C GLU A 44 -1.17 15.00 7.37
N GLU A 45 -0.13 14.34 6.85
CA GLU A 45 0.09 12.91 7.08
C GLU A 45 0.33 12.58 8.56
N ARG A 46 1.08 13.43 9.27
CA ARG A 46 1.27 13.26 10.72
C ARG A 46 -0.04 13.38 11.50
N GLU A 47 -0.90 14.33 11.12
CA GLU A 47 -2.22 14.50 11.72
C GLU A 47 -3.12 13.28 11.44
N LEU A 48 -3.12 12.76 10.21
CA LEU A 48 -3.85 11.55 9.84
C LEU A 48 -3.37 10.31 10.62
N ILE A 49 -2.05 10.12 10.75
CA ILE A 49 -1.48 9.03 11.55
C ILE A 49 -1.87 9.16 13.02
N SER A 50 -1.82 10.38 13.58
CA SER A 50 -2.21 10.64 14.96
C SER A 50 -3.69 10.31 15.19
N LYS A 51 -4.56 10.73 14.27
CA LYS A 51 -6.00 10.43 14.28
C LYS A 51 -6.25 8.93 14.22
N GLY A 52 -5.67 8.22 13.26
CA GLY A 52 -5.84 6.77 13.12
C GLY A 52 -5.35 5.99 14.36
N LYS A 53 -4.25 6.43 14.99
CA LYS A 53 -3.80 5.85 16.27
C LYS A 53 -4.80 6.07 17.40
N ALA A 54 -5.44 7.25 17.46
CA ALA A 54 -6.45 7.54 18.46
C ALA A 54 -7.73 6.71 18.25
N GLU A 55 -8.21 6.60 17.00
CA GLU A 55 -9.37 5.78 16.63
C GLU A 55 -9.14 4.30 16.93
N HIS A 56 -7.95 3.78 16.61
CA HIS A 56 -7.56 2.41 16.96
C HIS A 56 -7.60 2.18 18.48
N LYS A 57 -7.03 3.10 19.27
CA LYS A 57 -7.08 3.00 20.74
C LYS A 57 -8.50 3.02 21.30
N LYS A 58 -9.41 3.74 20.64
CA LYS A 58 -10.83 3.83 21.02
C LYS A 58 -11.67 2.65 20.50
N GLY A 59 -11.11 1.79 19.65
CA GLY A 59 -11.87 0.72 18.99
C GLY A 59 -12.82 1.23 17.90
N GLU A 60 -12.65 2.46 17.43
CA GLU A 60 -13.43 3.08 16.35
C GLU A 60 -12.94 2.60 14.96
N THR A 61 -12.30 1.44 14.90
CA THR A 61 -11.76 0.85 13.67
C THR A 61 -12.70 -0.21 13.12
N ILE A 62 -12.75 -0.31 11.80
CA ILE A 62 -13.49 -1.36 11.12
C ILE A 62 -12.54 -2.51 10.86
N LYS A 63 -12.91 -3.72 11.28
CA LYS A 63 -12.14 -4.93 10.94
C LYS A 63 -12.10 -5.08 9.43
N TRP A 64 -10.95 -5.45 8.91
CA TRP A 64 -10.75 -5.61 7.46
C TRP A 64 -11.76 -6.57 6.82
N GLN A 65 -12.16 -7.63 7.53
CA GLN A 65 -13.17 -8.61 7.07
C GLN A 65 -14.59 -8.02 6.95
N ASN A 66 -14.83 -6.85 7.56
CA ASN A 66 -16.12 -6.14 7.51
C ASN A 66 -16.13 -5.06 6.42
N LEU A 67 -15.00 -4.80 5.75
CA LEU A 67 -14.95 -3.97 4.55
C LEU A 67 -15.44 -4.84 3.39
N ARG A 68 -16.70 -4.64 2.98
CA ARG A 68 -17.31 -5.28 1.81
C ARG A 68 -16.86 -4.64 0.51
#